data_AF-A0AB36TLH7-F1
#
_entry.id   AF-A0AB36TLH7-F1
#
_cell.length_a   1.000
_cell.length_b   1.000
_cell.length_c   1.000
_cell.angle_alpha   90.00
_cell.angle_beta   90.00
_cell.angle_gamma   90.00
#
_symmetry.space_group_name_H-M   'P 1'
#
loop_
_entity.id
_entity.type
_entity.pdbx_description
1 polymer ?
#
loop_
_entity_poly.entity_id
_entity_poly.type
_entity_poly.pdbx_seq_one_letter_code
_entity_poly.pdbx_strand_id
1 'polypeptide(L)'
;MAKMIGLSRSIRLEWLNKTAELVLEGKDYTQIKDELNEYLSFEIKSPTNIRKTREILTNIWVKIPDALSTLKRQALEAYKDDKSNKLALHWSMMLVAYPVFCDVCALIGKLTSIQDTFTHPGLKKSCLKYGGNVLLCSIPSIRYYKP
;
A
#
# COMPACT_ATOMS: atom_id res chain seq x y z
N MET A 1 6.48 15.55 -14.85
CA MET A 1 6.80 15.69 -13.41
C MET A 1 6.21 14.50 -12.67
N ALA A 2 7.02 13.64 -12.04
CA ALA A 2 6.51 12.54 -11.24
C ALA A 2 5.80 13.12 -10.01
N LYS A 3 4.47 13.14 -10.04
CA LYS A 3 3.65 13.55 -8.89
C LYS A 3 3.88 12.51 -7.80
N MET A 4 4.64 12.91 -6.78
CA MET A 4 4.99 12.09 -5.63
C MET A 4 3.72 11.78 -4.84
N ILE A 5 3.17 10.56 -4.97
CA ILE A 5 2.07 10.08 -4.15
C ILE A 5 2.66 9.07 -3.17
N GLY A 6 3.06 9.53 -1.99
CA GLY A 6 3.32 8.64 -0.86
C GLY A 6 2.01 8.23 -0.18
N LEU A 7 2.02 7.11 0.53
CA LEU A 7 1.02 6.73 1.54
C LEU A 7 1.00 7.81 2.62
N SER A 8 0.09 8.78 2.49
CA SER A 8 -0.04 9.89 3.45
C SER A 8 -0.63 9.46 4.80
N ARG A 9 -1.07 8.20 4.92
CA ARG A 9 -1.73 7.60 6.08
C ARG A 9 -1.24 6.16 6.28
N SER A 10 -1.27 5.70 7.53
CA SER A 10 -1.24 4.27 7.83
C SER A 10 -2.50 3.59 7.29
N ILE A 11 -2.33 2.40 6.73
CA ILE A 11 -3.41 1.59 6.16
C ILE A 11 -3.45 0.28 6.93
N ARG A 12 -4.65 -0.12 7.37
CA ARG A 12 -4.89 -1.40 8.04
C ARG A 12 -5.13 -2.50 7.02
N LEU A 13 -4.78 -3.74 7.36
CA LEU A 13 -4.94 -4.90 6.48
C LEU A 13 -6.43 -5.14 6.17
N GLU A 14 -7.30 -4.95 7.14
CA GLU A 14 -8.75 -5.11 7.04
C GLU A 14 -9.35 -4.18 5.99
N TRP A 15 -8.81 -2.96 5.87
CA TRP A 15 -9.27 -2.00 4.87
C TRP A 15 -8.86 -2.41 3.45
N LEU A 16 -7.68 -3.01 3.31
CA LEU A 16 -7.20 -3.56 2.04
C LEU A 16 -8.01 -4.80 1.65
N ASN A 17 -8.33 -5.67 2.61
CA ASN A 17 -9.19 -6.82 2.40
C ASN A 17 -10.56 -6.39 1.90
N LYS A 18 -11.23 -5.48 2.64
CA LYS A 18 -12.53 -4.96 2.24
C LYS A 18 -12.52 -4.36 0.84
N THR A 19 -11.45 -3.64 0.48
CA THR A 19 -11.34 -3.06 -0.88
C THR A 19 -11.22 -4.14 -1.96
N ALA A 20 -10.41 -5.19 -1.72
CA ALA A 20 -10.26 -6.30 -2.66
C ALA A 20 -11.56 -7.10 -2.83
N GLU A 21 -12.28 -7.34 -1.72
CA GLU A 21 -13.60 -7.99 -1.72
C GLU A 21 -14.61 -7.20 -2.56
N LEU A 22 -14.72 -5.89 -2.38
CA LEU A 22 -15.63 -5.05 -3.17
C LEU A 22 -15.29 -5.10 -4.67
N VAL A 23 -14.01 -5.22 -5.03
CA VAL A 23 -13.58 -5.39 -6.42
C VAL A 23 -13.95 -6.79 -6.95
N LEU A 24 -13.81 -7.84 -6.14
CA LEU A 24 -14.21 -9.21 -6.49
C LEU A 24 -15.73 -9.35 -6.66
N GLU A 25 -16.52 -8.61 -5.87
CA GLU A 25 -17.97 -8.51 -5.99
C GLU A 25 -18.41 -7.83 -7.31
N GLY A 26 -17.48 -7.29 -8.10
CA GLY A 26 -17.75 -6.66 -9.39
C GLY A 26 -18.35 -5.26 -9.27
N LYS A 27 -18.23 -4.61 -8.11
CA LYS A 27 -18.76 -3.27 -7.87
C LYS A 27 -18.04 -2.22 -8.70
N ASP A 28 -18.80 -1.23 -9.17
CA ASP A 28 -18.23 -0.10 -9.89
C ASP A 28 -17.50 0.88 -8.95
N TYR A 29 -16.80 1.85 -9.53
CA TYR A 29 -16.01 2.82 -8.76
C TYR A 29 -16.86 3.61 -7.76
N THR A 30 -18.09 3.99 -8.12
CA THR A 30 -18.97 4.79 -7.27
C THR A 30 -19.45 3.96 -6.09
N GLN A 31 -19.90 2.73 -6.34
CA GLN A 31 -20.29 1.77 -5.31
C GLN A 31 -19.16 1.48 -4.33
N ILE A 32 -17.95 1.16 -4.83
CA ILE A 32 -16.77 0.94 -3.99
C ILE A 32 -16.46 2.19 -3.15
N LYS A 33 -16.53 3.38 -3.76
CA LYS A 33 -16.22 4.64 -3.08
C LYS A 33 -17.20 4.93 -1.94
N ASP A 34 -18.49 4.65 -2.13
CA ASP A 34 -19.53 4.92 -1.15
C ASP A 34 -19.49 3.91 0.00
N GLU A 35 -19.32 2.62 -0.30
CA GLU A 35 -19.18 1.58 0.73
C GLU A 35 -17.90 1.72 1.55
N LEU A 36 -16.77 2.07 0.93
CA LEU A 36 -15.55 2.37 1.69
C LEU A 36 -15.73 3.61 2.57
N ASN A 37 -16.51 4.59 2.13
CA ASN A 37 -16.78 5.78 2.92
C ASN A 37 -17.55 5.42 4.20
N GLU A 38 -18.60 4.62 4.06
CA GLU A 38 -19.41 4.12 5.17
C GLU A 38 -18.55 3.24 6.09
N TYR A 39 -17.88 2.24 5.54
CA TYR A 39 -17.03 1.31 6.30
C TYR A 39 -15.93 2.04 7.10
N LEU A 40 -15.23 2.99 6.49
CA LEU A 40 -14.17 3.75 7.17
C LEU A 40 -14.73 4.72 8.23
N SER A 41 -15.98 5.15 8.13
CA SER A 41 -16.59 6.09 9.09
C SER A 41 -16.78 5.48 10.49
N PHE A 42 -16.88 4.15 10.57
CA PHE A 42 -16.93 3.43 11.85
C PHE A 42 -15.62 3.58 12.64
N GLU A 43 -14.48 3.66 11.94
CA GLU A 43 -13.15 3.71 12.56
C GLU A 43 -12.51 5.10 12.55
N ILE A 44 -12.78 5.93 11.54
CA ILE A 44 -12.13 7.22 11.32
C ILE A 44 -13.17 8.33 11.45
N LYS A 45 -13.00 9.22 12.43
CA LYS A 45 -13.95 10.34 12.65
C LYS A 45 -13.75 11.53 11.72
N SER A 46 -12.53 11.79 11.27
CA SER A 46 -12.24 12.95 10.42
C SER A 46 -12.60 12.68 8.95
N PRO A 47 -13.49 13.47 8.32
CA PRO A 47 -13.85 13.31 6.92
C PRO A 47 -12.64 13.42 5.96
N THR A 48 -11.71 14.31 6.29
CA THR A 48 -10.45 14.48 5.53
C THR A 48 -9.60 13.21 5.57
N ASN A 49 -9.54 12.54 6.73
CA ASN A 49 -8.79 11.30 6.87
C ASN A 49 -9.48 10.15 6.15
N ILE A 50 -10.81 10.02 6.24
CA ILE A 50 -11.58 9.05 5.45
C ILE A 50 -11.27 9.24 3.96
N ARG A 51 -11.37 10.47 3.46
CA ARG A 51 -11.11 10.80 2.05
C ARG A 51 -9.73 10.35 1.62
N LYS A 52 -8.69 10.69 2.39
CA LYS A 52 -7.28 10.33 2.09
C LYS A 52 -7.05 8.82 2.16
N THR A 53 -7.60 8.14 3.17
CA THR A 53 -7.49 6.68 3.31
C THR A 53 -8.16 5.97 2.13
N ARG A 54 -9.39 6.34 1.78
CA ARG A 54 -10.09 5.78 0.62
C ARG A 54 -9.35 6.03 -0.69
N GLU A 55 -8.77 7.22 -0.87
CA GLU A 55 -7.96 7.54 -2.04
C GLU A 55 -6.78 6.58 -2.19
N ILE A 56 -6.09 6.26 -1.08
CA ILE A 56 -5.02 5.26 -1.07
C ILE A 56 -5.55 3.87 -1.45
N LEU A 57 -6.62 3.40 -0.81
CA LEU A 57 -7.20 2.08 -1.06
C LEU A 57 -7.65 1.91 -2.52
N THR A 58 -8.34 2.92 -3.05
CA THR A 58 -8.82 2.91 -4.44
C THR A 58 -7.68 2.99 -5.45
N ASN A 59 -6.57 3.66 -5.13
CA ASN A 59 -5.37 3.62 -5.99
C ASN A 59 -4.75 2.23 -6.05
N ILE A 60 -4.75 1.48 -4.94
CA ILE A 60 -4.14 0.13 -4.85
C ILE A 60 -4.93 -0.92 -5.64
N TRP A 61 -6.26 -0.90 -5.55
CA TRP A 61 -7.08 -2.00 -6.10
C TRP A 61 -8.00 -1.60 -7.24
N VAL A 62 -8.35 -0.31 -7.36
CA VAL A 62 -9.39 0.13 -8.32
C VAL A 62 -8.76 0.83 -9.52
N LYS A 63 -7.96 1.87 -9.29
CA LYS A 63 -7.38 2.75 -10.33
C LYS A 63 -6.04 2.23 -10.87
N ILE A 64 -5.93 0.93 -11.07
CA ILE A 64 -4.74 0.30 -11.68
C ILE A 64 -4.74 0.62 -13.18
N PRO A 65 -3.60 1.05 -13.77
CA PRO A 65 -3.49 1.29 -15.21
C PRO A 65 -3.86 0.05 -16.04
N ASP A 66 -4.51 0.24 -17.18
CA ASP A 66 -4.96 -0.87 -18.05
C ASP A 66 -3.82 -1.79 -18.50
N ALA A 67 -2.61 -1.24 -18.68
CA ALA A 67 -1.39 -1.99 -18.98
C ALA A 67 -1.07 -3.07 -17.93
N LEU A 68 -1.57 -2.92 -16.70
CA LEU A 68 -1.35 -3.84 -15.58
C LEU A 68 -2.65 -4.56 -15.16
N SER A 69 -3.71 -4.48 -15.97
CA SER A 69 -4.99 -5.16 -15.74
C SER A 69 -4.85 -6.67 -15.61
N THR A 70 -3.97 -7.30 -16.38
CA THR A 70 -3.66 -8.75 -16.28
C THR A 70 -3.09 -9.10 -14.91
N LEU A 71 -2.17 -8.29 -14.38
CA LEU A 71 -1.58 -8.51 -13.06
C LEU A 71 -2.64 -8.36 -11.96
N LYS A 72 -3.47 -7.31 -12.04
CA LYS A 72 -4.61 -7.13 -11.12
C LYS A 72 -5.53 -8.35 -11.15
N ARG A 73 -5.87 -8.86 -12.34
CA ARG A 73 -6.72 -10.06 -12.50
C ARG A 73 -6.09 -11.30 -11.86
N GLN A 74 -4.79 -11.53 -12.08
CA GLN A 74 -4.07 -12.64 -11.45
C GLN A 74 -4.03 -12.52 -9.93
N ALA A 75 -3.79 -11.32 -9.41
CA ALA A 75 -3.79 -11.05 -7.98
C ALA A 75 -5.17 -11.30 -7.36
N LEU A 76 -6.25 -10.85 -8.02
CA LEU A 76 -7.63 -11.11 -7.60
C LEU A 76 -7.99 -12.60 -7.66
N GLU A 77 -7.52 -13.33 -8.68
CA GLU A 77 -7.75 -14.77 -8.78
C GLU A 77 -7.06 -15.53 -7.65
N ALA A 78 -5.79 -15.19 -7.36
CA ALA A 78 -5.08 -15.74 -6.22
C ALA A 78 -5.74 -15.37 -4.89
N TYR A 79 -6.32 -14.17 -4.78
CA TYR A 79 -6.99 -13.69 -3.56
C TYR A 79 -8.20 -14.55 -3.18
N LYS A 80 -8.85 -15.20 -4.15
CA LYS A 80 -10.00 -16.10 -3.92
C LYS A 80 -9.61 -17.38 -3.17
N ASP A 81 -8.35 -17.80 -3.22
CA ASP A 81 -7.87 -18.94 -2.45
C ASP A 81 -7.64 -18.50 -1.00
N ASP A 82 -8.37 -19.10 -0.06
CA ASP A 82 -8.22 -18.81 1.38
C ASP A 82 -6.85 -19.20 1.93
N LYS A 83 -6.11 -20.11 1.25
CA LYS A 83 -4.73 -20.46 1.61
C LYS A 83 -3.71 -19.47 1.08
N SER A 84 -4.12 -18.54 0.21
CA SER A 84 -3.22 -17.52 -0.33
C SER A 84 -2.74 -16.56 0.74
N ASN A 85 -1.51 -16.09 0.60
CA ASN A 85 -1.00 -15.02 1.44
C ASN A 85 -1.57 -13.67 0.98
N LYS A 86 -2.76 -13.31 1.48
CA LYS A 86 -3.46 -12.06 1.16
C LYS A 86 -2.60 -10.82 1.42
N LEU A 87 -1.76 -10.84 2.45
CA LEU A 87 -0.80 -9.77 2.72
C LEU A 87 0.18 -9.62 1.54
N ALA A 88 0.83 -10.70 1.10
CA ALA A 88 1.75 -10.64 -0.04
C ALA A 88 1.08 -10.11 -1.33
N LEU A 89 -0.20 -10.44 -1.56
CA LEU A 89 -0.98 -9.89 -2.68
C LEU A 89 -1.17 -8.38 -2.55
N HIS A 90 -1.54 -7.88 -1.36
CA HIS A 90 -1.63 -6.44 -1.13
C HIS A 90 -0.31 -5.72 -1.34
N TRP A 91 0.80 -6.28 -0.86
CA TRP A 91 2.13 -5.70 -1.08
C TRP A 91 2.49 -5.64 -2.57
N SER A 92 2.13 -6.68 -3.32
CA SER A 92 2.32 -6.71 -4.78
C SER A 92 1.52 -5.62 -5.48
N MET A 93 0.25 -5.42 -5.11
CA MET A 93 -0.56 -4.35 -5.67
C MET A 93 -0.12 -2.95 -5.23
N MET A 94 0.44 -2.81 -4.03
CA MET A 94 1.02 -1.54 -3.57
C MET A 94 2.27 -1.16 -4.36
N LEU A 95 3.15 -2.11 -4.68
CA LEU A 95 4.31 -1.90 -5.56
C LEU A 95 3.89 -1.35 -6.92
N VAL A 96 2.76 -1.84 -7.44
CA VAL A 96 2.18 -1.37 -8.71
C VAL A 96 1.64 0.05 -8.60
N ALA A 97 0.81 0.31 -7.59
CA ALA A 97 0.12 1.60 -7.44
C ALA A 97 1.08 2.73 -7.02
N TYR A 98 2.19 2.39 -6.38
CA TYR A 98 3.17 3.32 -5.86
C TYR A 98 4.58 2.92 -6.32
N PRO A 99 5.01 3.28 -7.54
CA PRO A 99 6.34 2.94 -8.05
C PRO A 99 7.49 3.47 -7.18
N VAL A 100 7.26 4.56 -6.43
CA VAL A 100 8.21 5.08 -5.41
C VAL A 100 8.52 4.02 -4.33
N PHE A 101 7.62 3.06 -4.11
CA PHE A 101 7.85 1.93 -3.21
C PHE A 101 8.95 1.00 -3.75
N CYS A 102 9.10 0.85 -5.07
CA CYS A 102 10.23 0.14 -5.67
C CYS A 102 11.56 0.81 -5.33
N ASP A 103 11.62 2.14 -5.38
CA ASP A 103 12.81 2.91 -5.01
C ASP A 103 13.15 2.72 -3.52
N VAL A 104 12.13 2.67 -2.66
CA VAL A 104 12.29 2.42 -1.22
C VAL A 104 12.77 0.97 -0.98
N CYS A 105 12.20 -0.02 -1.65
CA CYS A 105 12.66 -1.41 -1.56
C CYS A 105 14.10 -1.58 -2.05
N ALA A 106 14.49 -0.93 -3.15
CA ALA A 106 15.85 -0.91 -3.65
C ALA A 106 16.81 -0.25 -2.65
N LEU A 107 16.39 0.85 -2.02
CA LEU A 107 17.17 1.51 -0.98
C LEU A 107 17.32 0.63 0.28
N ILE A 108 16.26 -0.03 0.71
CA ILE A 108 16.29 -0.99 1.83
C ILE A 108 17.28 -2.11 1.50
N GLY A 109 17.18 -2.72 0.30
CA GLY A 109 18.10 -3.76 -0.14
C GLY A 109 19.57 -3.30 -0.16
N LYS A 110 19.81 -2.06 -0.60
CA LYS A 110 21.16 -1.47 -0.57
C LYS A 110 21.64 -1.23 0.86
N LEU A 111 20.77 -0.74 1.75
CA LEU A 111 21.12 -0.53 3.16
C LEU A 111 21.41 -1.85 3.88
N THR A 112 20.61 -2.89 3.66
CA THR A 112 20.82 -4.21 4.25
C THR A 112 22.05 -4.93 3.68
N SER A 113 22.46 -4.62 2.44
CA SER A 113 23.73 -5.12 1.89
C SER A 113 24.97 -4.54 2.58
N ILE A 114 24.84 -3.39 3.26
CA ILE A 114 25.95 -2.67 3.91
C ILE A 114 25.88 -2.83 5.44
N GLN A 115 24.69 -2.93 6.03
CA GLN A 115 24.47 -2.96 7.47
C GLN A 115 23.32 -3.92 7.82
N ASP A 116 23.58 -4.93 8.67
CA ASP A 116 22.60 -5.98 9.00
C ASP A 116 21.37 -5.48 9.79
N THR A 117 21.46 -4.31 10.43
CA THR A 117 20.35 -3.71 11.18
C THR A 117 20.22 -2.22 10.87
N PHE A 118 18.98 -1.75 10.75
CA PHE A 118 18.68 -0.33 10.66
C PHE A 118 17.51 0.01 11.58
N THR A 119 17.54 1.23 12.12
CA THR A 119 16.44 1.76 12.93
C THR A 119 15.57 2.68 12.08
N HIS A 120 14.29 2.83 12.44
CA HIS A 120 13.35 3.71 11.73
C HIS A 120 13.88 5.15 11.52
N PRO A 121 14.57 5.79 12.49
CA PRO A 121 15.22 7.09 12.25
C PRO A 121 16.39 7.02 11.25
N GLY A 122 17.19 5.95 11.26
CA GLY A 122 18.30 5.74 10.33
C GLY A 122 17.83 5.51 8.88
N LEU A 123 16.72 4.79 8.72
CA LEU A 123 16.08 4.60 7.42
C LEU A 123 15.52 5.92 6.88
N LYS A 124 14.84 6.71 7.74
CA LYS A 124 14.37 8.06 7.40
C LYS A 124 15.48 8.98 6.89
N LYS A 125 16.60 9.02 7.61
CA LYS A 125 17.76 9.84 7.24
C LYS A 125 18.36 9.40 5.90
N SER A 126 18.38 8.09 5.64
CA SER A 126 18.89 7.54 4.38
C SER A 126 17.97 7.83 3.19
N CYS A 127 16.65 7.64 3.34
CA CYS A 127 15.67 8.01 2.32
C CYS A 127 15.82 9.49 1.93
N LEU A 128 15.91 10.40 2.91
CA LEU A 128 16.11 11.83 2.67
C LEU A 128 17.44 12.12 1.96
N LYS A 129 18.53 11.45 2.34
CA LYS A 129 19.87 11.66 1.77
C LYS A 129 19.96 11.20 0.30
N TYR A 130 19.23 10.17 -0.09
CA TYR A 130 19.26 9.60 -1.44
C TYR A 130 18.08 10.06 -2.33
N GLY A 131 17.34 11.11 -1.93
CA GLY A 131 16.29 11.74 -2.75
C GLY A 131 14.88 11.15 -2.60
N GLY A 132 14.69 10.18 -1.71
CA GLY A 132 13.38 9.63 -1.34
C GLY A 132 12.63 10.57 -0.39
N ASN A 133 11.90 11.54 -0.94
CA ASN A 133 11.05 12.40 -0.12
C ASN A 133 9.74 11.67 0.26
N VAL A 134 9.59 11.47 1.56
CA VAL A 134 8.34 11.19 2.32
C VAL A 134 7.62 9.88 1.99
N LEU A 135 7.97 8.82 2.73
CA LEU A 135 7.13 7.63 2.92
C LEU A 135 7.48 6.92 4.25
N LEU A 136 7.22 7.57 5.39
CA LEU A 136 7.60 7.02 6.70
C LEU A 136 6.52 7.15 7.78
N CYS A 137 5.24 7.14 7.39
CA CYS A 137 4.14 7.07 8.35
C CYS A 137 3.51 5.67 8.48
N SER A 138 3.94 4.70 7.66
CA SER A 138 3.29 3.38 7.57
C SER A 138 4.25 2.21 7.70
N ILE A 139 5.54 2.43 7.90
CA ILE A 139 6.48 1.34 8.23
C ILE A 139 6.27 1.08 9.72
N PRO A 140 5.65 -0.05 10.13
CA PRO A 140 5.62 -0.39 11.55
C PRO A 140 7.06 -0.46 12.07
N SER A 141 7.26 -0.34 13.38
CA SER A 141 8.59 -0.46 14.01
C SER A 141 9.18 -1.86 13.78
N ILE A 142 9.71 -2.12 12.60
CA ILE A 142 10.29 -3.41 12.24
C ILE A 142 11.75 -3.37 12.71
N ARG A 143 12.03 -4.11 13.79
CA ARG A 143 13.38 -4.53 14.13
C ARG A 143 13.64 -5.80 13.31
N TYR A 144 14.35 -5.67 12.19
CA TYR A 144 14.86 -6.85 11.48
C TYR A 144 16.03 -7.41 12.30
N TYR A 145 15.89 -8.65 12.77
CA TYR A 145 17.00 -9.49 13.20
C TYR A 145 17.13 -10.59 12.15
N LYS A 146 18.36 -10.81 11.66
CA LYS A 146 18.71 -11.97 10.84
C LYS A 146 18.67 -13.22 11.75
N PRO A 147 18.14 -14.36 11.29
CA PRO A 147 18.19 -15.62 12.05
C PRO A 147 19.63 -16.08 12.30
#